data_AF-A0A0L0LEX9-F1
#
_entry.id   AF-A0A0L0LEX9-F1
#
_cell.length_a   1.000
_cell.length_b   1.000
_cell.length_c   1.000
_cell.angle_alpha   90.00
_cell.angle_beta   90.00
_cell.angle_gamma   90.00
#
_symmetry.space_group_name_H-M   'P 1'
#
loop_
_entity.id
_entity.type
_entity.pdbx_description
1 polymer ?
#
loop_
_entity_poly.entity_id
_entity_poly.type
_entity_poly.pdbx_seq_one_letter_code
_entity_poly.pdbx_strand_id
1 'polypeptide(L)'
;MEGDQNTNTGSREEGSVGGVIATIIILAIIVLGGLYFWSKRAVDNDGAQNVPALNENSIESIETQSTSDDTSSIEADLNQTDTNIDTEINAS
;
A
#
# COMPACT_ATOMS: atom_id res chain seq x y z
N MET A 1 2.33 -77.81 7.51
CA MET A 1 1.78 -77.10 8.69
C MET A 1 2.24 -75.66 8.53
N GLU A 2 1.61 -74.98 7.59
CA GLU A 2 1.84 -73.58 7.28
C GLU A 2 0.89 -72.76 8.15
N GLY A 3 1.47 -71.97 9.05
CA GLY A 3 0.73 -70.97 9.81
C GLY A 3 0.70 -69.67 9.00
N ASP A 4 -0.45 -69.37 8.40
CA ASP A 4 -0.73 -68.07 7.79
C ASP A 4 -0.73 -66.99 8.87
N GLN A 5 0.29 -66.13 8.87
CA GLN A 5 0.32 -64.92 9.68
C GLN A 5 -0.39 -63.79 8.92
N ASN A 6 -1.68 -63.62 9.21
CA ASN A 6 -2.46 -62.46 8.81
C ASN A 6 -2.02 -61.23 9.62
N THR A 7 -1.18 -60.36 9.03
CA THR A 7 -0.84 -59.06 9.63
C THR A 7 -1.94 -58.06 9.29
N ASN A 8 -3.01 -58.10 10.08
CA ASN A 8 -4.04 -57.07 10.08
C ASN A 8 -3.46 -55.74 10.57
N THR A 9 -3.86 -54.70 9.87
CA THR A 9 -3.38 -53.33 9.89
C THR A 9 -3.73 -52.60 11.18
N GLY A 10 -2.78 -51.80 11.66
CA GLY A 10 -3.01 -50.79 12.68
C GLY A 10 -2.17 -49.57 12.33
N SER A 11 -2.61 -48.79 11.34
CA SER A 11 -2.10 -47.43 11.16
C SER A 11 -2.44 -46.65 12.42
N ARG A 12 -1.46 -46.45 13.30
CA ARG A 12 -1.60 -45.50 14.41
C ARG A 12 -1.89 -44.14 13.80
N GLU A 13 -3.09 -43.65 14.02
CA GLU A 13 -3.42 -42.24 13.88
C GLU A 13 -2.69 -41.48 14.99
N GLU A 14 -1.39 -41.32 14.85
CA GLU A 14 -0.64 -40.31 15.60
C GLU A 14 -1.19 -38.97 15.12
N GLY A 15 -2.01 -38.34 15.97
CA GLY A 15 -2.69 -37.10 15.67
C GLY A 15 -1.72 -36.10 15.03
N SER A 16 -2.13 -35.51 13.90
CA SER A 16 -1.31 -34.61 13.08
C SER A 16 -1.08 -33.26 13.77
N VAL A 17 -0.34 -33.30 14.88
CA VAL A 17 0.07 -32.13 15.66
C VAL A 17 0.90 -31.18 14.79
N GLY A 18 1.67 -31.72 13.84
CA GLY A 18 2.42 -30.92 12.86
C GLY A 18 1.53 -30.06 11.96
N GLY A 19 0.40 -30.59 11.50
CA GLY A 19 -0.57 -29.83 10.70
C GLY A 19 -1.17 -28.66 11.50
N VAL A 20 -1.55 -28.93 12.76
CA VAL A 20 -2.11 -27.92 13.66
C VAL A 20 -1.10 -26.79 13.92
N ILE A 21 0.16 -27.13 14.18
CA ILE A 21 1.24 -26.15 14.40
C ILE A 21 1.48 -25.29 13.15
N ALA A 22 1.50 -25.91 11.96
CA ALA A 22 1.66 -25.19 10.70
C ALA A 22 0.51 -24.19 10.46
N THR A 23 -0.73 -24.58 10.75
CA THR A 23 -1.89 -23.68 10.65
C THR A 23 -1.78 -22.49 11.60
N ILE A 24 -1.34 -22.71 12.84
CA ILE A 24 -1.15 -21.64 13.83
C ILE A 24 -0.11 -20.62 13.34
N ILE A 25 1.00 -21.08 12.77
CA ILE A 25 2.06 -20.19 12.25
C ILE A 25 1.52 -19.34 11.09
N ILE A 26 0.79 -19.95 10.15
CA ILE A 26 0.19 -19.23 9.02
C ILE A 26 -0.80 -18.16 9.52
N LEU A 27 -1.67 -18.52 10.47
CA LEU A 27 -2.63 -17.57 11.06
C LEU A 27 -1.92 -16.42 11.77
N ALA A 28 -0.85 -16.70 12.52
CA ALA A 28 -0.06 -15.67 13.19
C ALA A 28 0.53 -14.68 12.17
N ILE A 29 1.10 -15.17 11.06
CA ILE A 29 1.66 -14.31 10.00
C ILE A 29 0.58 -13.45 9.35
N ILE A 30 -0.60 -13.99 9.07
CA ILE A 30 -1.71 -13.24 8.47
C ILE A 30 -2.20 -12.14 9.42
N VAL A 31 -2.37 -12.46 10.70
CA VAL A 31 -2.79 -11.47 11.71
C VAL A 31 -1.72 -10.38 11.88
N LEU A 32 -0.44 -10.76 11.99
CA LEU A 32 0.67 -9.80 12.07
C LEU A 32 0.76 -8.91 10.83
N GLY A 33 0.64 -9.48 9.63
CA GLY A 33 0.66 -8.73 8.37
C GLY A 33 -0.54 -7.79 8.24
N GLY A 34 -1.74 -8.26 8.63
CA GLY A 34 -2.95 -7.45 8.65
C GLY A 34 -2.88 -6.30 9.65
N LEU A 35 -2.42 -6.57 10.88
CA LEU A 35 -2.22 -5.55 11.92
C LEU A 35 -1.10 -4.57 11.55
N TYR A 36 -0.01 -5.03 10.93
CA TYR A 36 1.07 -4.17 10.45
C TYR A 36 0.56 -3.18 9.39
N PHE A 37 -0.17 -3.68 8.39
CA PHE A 37 -0.74 -2.85 7.33
C PHE A 37 -1.81 -1.87 7.86
N TRP A 38 -2.67 -2.34 8.76
CA TRP A 38 -3.71 -1.51 9.36
C TRP A 38 -3.14 -0.44 10.30
N SER A 39 -2.11 -0.78 11.09
CA SER A 39 -1.43 0.17 11.98
C SER A 39 -0.70 1.26 11.20
N LYS A 40 -0.06 0.94 10.07
CA LYS A 40 0.59 1.94 9.22
C LYS A 40 -0.42 2.97 8.71
N ARG A 41 -1.59 2.50 8.24
CA ARG A 41 -2.67 3.39 7.81
C ARG A 41 -3.22 4.24 8.96
N ALA A 42 -3.38 3.70 10.16
CA ALA A 42 -3.87 4.49 11.30
C ALA A 42 -2.90 5.63 11.69
N VAL A 43 -1.59 5.37 11.68
CA VAL A 43 -0.55 6.38 11.96
C VAL A 43 -0.51 7.47 10.88
N ASP A 44 -0.69 7.10 9.61
CA ASP A 44 -0.75 8.09 8.52
C ASP A 44 -2.02 8.97 8.58
N ASN A 45 -3.07 8.57 9.33
CA ASN A 45 -4.26 9.40 9.54
C ASN A 45 -4.13 10.38 10.72
N ASP A 46 -3.29 10.10 11.72
CA ASP A 46 -2.94 11.08 12.77
C ASP A 46 -1.89 12.10 12.28
N GLY A 47 -1.18 11.79 11.18
CA GLY A 47 -0.32 12.71 10.43
C GLY A 47 -1.06 13.52 9.34
N ALA A 48 -2.37 13.42 9.22
CA ALA A 48 -3.17 14.24 8.31
C ALA A 48 -3.45 15.66 8.85
N GLN A 49 -2.50 16.21 9.60
CA GLN A 49 -2.46 17.64 9.90
C GLN A 49 -1.51 18.28 8.89
N ASN A 50 -2.09 19.17 8.08
CA ASN A 50 -1.40 20.11 7.17
C ASN A 50 -0.92 19.55 5.82
N VAL A 51 -1.83 18.91 5.08
CA VAL A 51 -1.83 19.20 3.63
C VAL A 51 -2.61 20.50 3.51
N PRO A 52 -2.01 21.63 3.09
CA PRO A 52 -2.80 22.81 2.73
C PRO A 52 -3.85 22.31 1.74
N ALA A 53 -5.13 22.54 2.03
CA ALA A 53 -6.13 22.42 0.99
C ALA A 53 -5.66 23.35 -0.12
N LEU A 54 -5.15 22.79 -1.21
CA LEU A 54 -4.79 23.56 -2.39
C LEU A 54 -6.04 24.36 -2.72
N ASN A 55 -5.94 25.68 -2.54
CA ASN A 55 -7.03 26.58 -2.85
C ASN A 55 -7.41 26.29 -4.30
N GLU A 56 -8.69 26.04 -4.60
CA GLU A 56 -9.17 25.74 -5.95
C GLU A 56 -8.65 26.76 -6.99
N ASN A 57 -8.46 28.02 -6.56
CA ASN A 57 -7.88 29.09 -7.36
C ASN A 57 -6.40 28.87 -7.72
N SER A 58 -5.63 28.15 -6.91
CA SER A 58 -4.23 27.79 -7.18
C SER A 58 -4.11 26.63 -8.19
N ILE A 59 -5.13 25.77 -8.29
CA ILE A 59 -5.18 24.72 -9.32
C ILE A 59 -5.58 25.31 -10.67
N GLU A 60 -6.54 26.25 -10.68
CA GLU A 60 -6.98 26.92 -11.91
C GLU A 60 -5.81 27.65 -12.62
N SER A 61 -4.85 28.21 -11.88
CA SER A 61 -3.65 28.84 -12.45
C SER A 61 -2.61 27.85 -13.03
N ILE A 62 -2.67 26.57 -12.67
CA ILE A 62 -1.77 25.53 -13.24
C ILE A 62 -2.41 24.92 -14.51
N GLU A 63 -3.74 24.91 -14.59
CA GLU A 63 -4.49 24.38 -15.73
C GLU A 63 -4.58 25.33 -16.93
N THR A 64 -4.16 26.60 -16.79
CA THR A 64 -4.09 27.53 -17.92
C THR A 64 -2.87 27.23 -18.81
N GLN A 65 -2.98 26.19 -19.62
CA GLN A 65 -2.09 25.93 -20.74
C GLN A 65 -2.88 26.06 -22.04
N SER A 66 -2.23 26.53 -23.10
CA SER A 66 -2.83 26.57 -24.42
C SER A 66 -3.01 25.16 -24.98
N THR A 67 -4.06 24.94 -25.77
CA THR A 67 -4.28 23.66 -26.47
C THR A 67 -3.53 23.59 -27.81
N SER A 68 -2.62 24.52 -28.07
CA SER A 68 -1.92 24.70 -29.34
C SER A 68 -0.48 24.23 -29.26
N ASP A 69 -0.08 23.38 -30.21
CA ASP A 69 1.27 22.81 -30.31
C ASP A 69 2.23 23.65 -31.17
N ASP A 70 1.80 24.83 -31.62
CA ASP A 70 2.66 25.75 -32.36
C ASP A 70 3.75 26.36 -31.46
N THR A 71 4.91 26.66 -32.04
CA THR A 71 6.06 27.16 -31.27
C THR A 71 5.76 28.46 -30.52
N SER A 72 4.94 29.34 -31.09
CA SER A 72 4.57 30.60 -30.43
C SER A 72 3.67 30.42 -29.21
N SER A 73 2.82 29.38 -29.15
CA SER A 73 1.99 29.11 -27.98
C SER A 73 2.80 28.50 -26.85
N ILE A 74 3.74 27.59 -27.16
CA ILE A 74 4.63 27.00 -26.14
C ILE A 74 5.46 28.08 -25.44
N GLU A 75 6.04 29.03 -26.19
CA GLU A 75 6.82 30.13 -25.61
C GLU A 75 5.94 31.05 -24.75
N ALA A 76 4.68 31.27 -25.12
CA ALA A 76 3.76 32.08 -24.33
C ALA A 76 3.42 31.40 -22.99
N ASP A 77 3.12 30.10 -23.02
CA ASP A 77 2.76 29.31 -21.84
C ASP A 77 3.95 29.20 -20.85
N LEU A 78 5.16 28.99 -21.37
CA LEU A 78 6.37 28.96 -20.55
C LEU A 78 6.65 30.30 -19.86
N ASN A 79 6.42 31.42 -20.55
CA ASN A 79 6.58 32.76 -19.96
C ASN A 79 5.52 33.08 -18.89
N GLN A 80 4.38 32.39 -18.91
CA GLN A 80 3.30 32.56 -17.94
C GLN A 80 3.40 31.59 -16.75
N THR A 81 4.26 30.58 -16.84
CA THR A 81 4.48 29.62 -15.75
C THR A 81 5.22 30.28 -14.59
N ASP A 82 4.55 30.44 -13.44
CA ASP A 82 5.21 30.90 -12.21
C ASP A 82 6.12 29.78 -11.67
N THR A 83 7.39 30.10 -11.46
CA THR A 83 8.43 29.16 -10.99
C THR A 83 8.80 29.36 -9.52
N ASN A 84 8.19 30.34 -8.83
CA ASN A 84 8.47 30.62 -7.42
C ASN A 84 7.71 29.68 -6.46
N ILE A 85 7.92 28.37 -6.58
CA ILE A 85 7.29 27.37 -5.69
C ILE A 85 7.96 27.34 -4.29
N ASP A 86 9.16 27.92 -4.16
CA ASP A 86 9.97 27.86 -2.92
C ASP A 86 9.40 28.65 -1.73
N THR A 87 8.41 29.53 -1.94
CA THR A 87 7.86 30.38 -0.87
C THR A 87 6.80 29.69 -0.01
N GLU A 88 6.20 28.58 -0.47
CA GLU A 88 5.16 27.86 0.29
C GLU A 88 5.72 26.75 1.19
N ILE A 89 6.94 26.24 0.92
CA ILE A 89 7.52 25.10 1.67
C ILE A 89 8.21 25.51 2.98
N ASN A 90 8.63 26.79 3.12
CA ASN A 90 9.43 27.24 4.28
C ASN A 90 8.59 27.92 5.40
N ALA A 91 7.26 27.82 5.33
CA ALA A 91 6.32 28.44 6.27
C ALA A 91 5.67 27.44 7.26
N SER A 92 6.33 26.32 7.58
CA SER A 92 5.88 25.41 8.65
C SER A 92 7.01 24.88 9.51
#